data_AF-A0A9D2KSA5-F1
#
_entry.id   AF-A0A9D2KSA5-F1
#
_cell.length_a   1.000
_cell.length_b   1.000
_cell.length_c   1.000
_cell.angle_alpha   90.00
_cell.angle_beta   90.00
_cell.angle_gamma   90.00
#
_symmetry.space_group_name_H-M   'P 1'
#
loop_
_entity.id
_entity.type
_entity.pdbx_description
1 polymer ?
#
loop_
_entity_poly.entity_id
_entity_poly.type
_entity_poly.pdbx_seq_one_letter_code
_entity_poly.pdbx_strand_id
1 'polypeptide(L)'
;MAINTVKLNVPFTQKEKYVIAANLTCLVADTPKGNQFICDAFQELNIDHYEMRRIIPEIVETEGQDGFFRIISTMSSNKKKVAQQYFGKALIDGDGKDKPDAILIFQTLVERCGLRDATVEVPIRNINVRLDSSVKSISRAAACHLSSVIANGIMLAQNNDVVIYKDRIDFGRCSNPEIQGMSGNIAPNFYMEYGNVIYRFGSNLKCGWLSKQIDYVGTMAPTSPDNPEIFNLIYPRFA
;
A
#
# COMPACT_ATOMS: atom_id res chain seq x y z
N MET A 1 -4.18 -3.20 27.92
CA MET A 1 -2.86 -2.59 27.63
C MET A 1 -3.13 -1.39 26.74
N ALA A 2 -2.60 -0.21 27.10
CA ALA A 2 -3.08 1.09 26.62
C ALA A 2 -3.03 1.23 25.09
N ILE A 3 -4.16 1.69 24.54
CA ILE A 3 -4.37 2.04 23.14
C ILE A 3 -3.38 3.15 22.79
N ASN A 4 -2.48 2.91 21.84
CA ASN A 4 -1.65 3.96 21.25
C ASN A 4 -2.59 4.96 20.55
N THR A 5 -2.91 6.01 21.30
CA THR A 5 -3.70 7.18 20.92
C THR A 5 -3.07 7.86 19.72
N VAL A 6 -3.62 7.63 18.53
CA VAL A 6 -3.46 8.55 17.42
C VAL A 6 -4.32 9.76 17.78
N LYS A 7 -3.72 10.81 18.34
CA LYS A 7 -4.48 12.02 18.66
C LYS A 7 -5.02 12.62 17.35
N LEU A 8 -6.34 12.53 17.22
CA LEU A 8 -7.25 13.07 16.21
C LEU A 8 -7.24 14.61 16.05
N ASN A 9 -6.10 15.28 16.17
CA ASN A 9 -6.08 16.75 16.00
C ASN A 9 -6.25 17.20 14.55
N VAL A 10 -6.60 16.31 13.61
CA VAL A 10 -6.87 16.63 12.22
C VAL A 10 -8.38 16.81 12.02
N PRO A 11 -8.87 18.02 11.66
CA PRO A 11 -10.30 18.29 11.55
C PRO A 11 -10.86 17.71 10.24
N PHE A 12 -11.33 16.46 10.30
CA PHE A 12 -12.13 15.89 9.22
C PHE A 12 -13.51 16.57 9.15
N THR A 13 -13.99 16.83 7.94
CA THR A 13 -15.37 17.25 7.70
C THR A 13 -16.34 16.12 8.03
N GLN A 14 -17.61 16.43 8.23
CA GLN A 14 -18.63 15.41 8.47
C GLN A 14 -18.65 14.36 7.34
N LYS A 15 -18.63 14.82 6.09
CA LYS A 15 -18.61 13.95 4.90
C LYS A 15 -17.39 13.02 4.87
N GLU A 16 -16.21 13.56 5.16
CA GLU A 16 -14.95 12.78 5.24
C GLU A 16 -15.04 11.69 6.31
N LYS A 17 -15.57 12.02 7.50
CA LYS A 17 -15.73 11.05 8.60
C LYS A 17 -16.65 9.90 8.20
N TYR A 18 -17.81 10.19 7.60
CA TYR A 18 -18.76 9.16 7.16
C TYR A 18 -18.19 8.27 6.06
N VAL A 19 -17.41 8.83 5.12
CA VAL A 19 -16.71 8.06 4.10
C VAL A 19 -15.64 7.15 4.70
N ILE A 20 -14.85 7.64 5.66
CA ILE A 20 -13.86 6.82 6.38
C ILE A 20 -14.60 5.69 7.11
N ALA A 21 -15.63 6.02 7.89
CA ALA A 21 -16.38 5.06 8.68
C ALA A 21 -17.04 3.96 7.83
N ALA A 22 -17.62 4.31 6.68
CA ALA A 22 -18.19 3.33 5.75
C ALA A 22 -17.14 2.43 5.08
N ASN A 23 -15.91 2.91 4.87
CA ASN A 23 -14.83 2.03 4.40
C ASN A 23 -14.33 1.11 5.51
N LEU A 24 -14.31 1.55 6.78
CA LEU A 24 -13.92 0.70 7.91
C LEU A 24 -14.82 -0.52 8.06
N THR A 25 -16.13 -0.37 7.85
CA THR A 25 -17.07 -1.52 7.92
C THR A 25 -16.78 -2.59 6.88
N CYS A 26 -16.22 -2.22 5.73
CA CYS A 26 -15.81 -3.16 4.68
C CYS A 26 -14.49 -3.87 5.00
N LEU A 27 -13.62 -3.20 5.75
CA LEU A 27 -12.23 -3.62 6.01
C LEU A 27 -12.07 -4.54 7.22
N VAL A 28 -13.03 -4.57 8.14
CA VAL A 28 -12.98 -5.51 9.28
C VAL A 28 -13.62 -6.86 8.94
N ALA A 29 -13.29 -7.87 9.73
CA ALA A 29 -13.98 -9.15 9.71
C ALA A 29 -15.27 -9.10 10.54
N ASP A 30 -16.25 -9.95 10.21
CA ASP A 30 -17.47 -10.13 11.00
C ASP A 30 -17.17 -11.01 12.23
N THR A 31 -16.41 -10.45 13.16
CA THR A 31 -15.99 -11.08 14.41
C THR A 31 -16.27 -10.13 15.59
N PRO A 32 -16.35 -10.63 16.84
CA PRO A 32 -16.47 -9.76 18.00
C PRO A 32 -15.38 -8.68 18.07
N LYS A 33 -14.16 -9.00 17.62
CA LYS A 33 -13.03 -8.08 17.59
C LYS A 33 -13.18 -7.02 16.49
N GLY A 34 -13.62 -7.40 15.29
CA GLY A 34 -13.95 -6.46 14.21
C GLY A 34 -15.09 -5.52 14.58
N ASN A 35 -16.14 -6.05 15.22
CA ASN A 35 -17.26 -5.26 15.71
C ASN A 35 -16.84 -4.26 16.81
N GLN A 36 -16.00 -4.70 17.76
CA GLN A 36 -15.44 -3.80 18.77
C GLN A 36 -14.60 -2.68 18.14
N PHE A 37 -13.76 -3.02 17.15
CA PHE A 37 -12.96 -2.04 16.43
C PHE A 37 -13.83 -0.96 15.75
N ILE A 38 -14.92 -1.35 15.08
CA ILE A 38 -15.88 -0.42 14.48
C ILE A 38 -16.44 0.53 15.56
N CYS A 39 -16.92 -0.01 16.69
CA CYS A 39 -17.50 0.80 17.76
C CYS A 39 -16.51 1.84 18.29
N ASP A 40 -15.27 1.42 18.57
CA ASP A 40 -14.21 2.30 19.07
C ASP A 40 -13.89 3.40 18.04
N ALA A 41 -13.74 3.03 16.75
CA ALA A 41 -13.45 3.97 15.68
C ALA A 41 -14.60 4.96 15.43
N PHE A 42 -15.85 4.52 15.54
CA PHE A 42 -17.02 5.38 15.34
C PHE A 42 -17.18 6.37 16.48
N GLN A 43 -16.95 5.93 17.71
CA GLN A 43 -16.91 6.81 18.87
C GLN A 43 -15.79 7.85 18.71
N GLU A 44 -14.61 7.43 18.29
CA GLU A 44 -13.45 8.31 18.09
C GLU A 44 -13.71 9.34 16.97
N LEU A 45 -14.30 8.92 15.84
CA LEU A 45 -14.66 9.82 14.74
C LEU A 45 -15.91 10.69 15.04
N ASN A 46 -16.62 10.42 16.13
CA ASN A 46 -17.90 11.01 16.49
C ASN A 46 -18.95 10.80 15.38
N ILE A 47 -19.16 9.54 15.02
CA ILE A 47 -20.10 9.08 14.00
C ILE A 47 -21.42 8.67 14.66
N ASP A 48 -22.53 9.17 14.13
CA ASP A 48 -23.85 8.65 14.46
C ASP A 48 -24.24 7.56 13.44
N HIS A 49 -24.45 6.34 13.94
CA HIS A 49 -24.89 5.21 13.12
C HIS A 49 -26.23 5.46 12.40
N TYR A 50 -27.13 6.24 13.01
CA TYR A 50 -28.42 6.58 12.41
C TYR A 50 -28.26 7.58 11.26
N GLU A 51 -27.37 8.56 11.42
CA GLU A 51 -27.04 9.51 10.35
C GLU A 51 -26.34 8.84 9.16
N MET A 52 -25.52 7.82 9.41
CA MET A 52 -24.82 7.10 8.34
C MET A 52 -25.80 6.52 7.31
N ARG A 53 -26.95 6.01 7.74
CA ARG A 53 -28.01 5.52 6.84
C ARG A 53 -28.57 6.58 5.90
N ARG A 54 -28.48 7.86 6.29
CA ARG A 54 -28.93 9.00 5.48
C ARG A 54 -27.80 9.55 4.61
N ILE A 55 -26.62 9.72 5.18
CA ILE A 55 -25.49 10.41 4.54
C ILE A 55 -24.84 9.55 3.45
N ILE A 56 -24.75 8.24 3.63
CA ILE A 56 -24.13 7.34 2.64
C ILE A 56 -24.91 7.33 1.31
N PRO A 57 -26.25 7.14 1.29
CA PRO A 57 -27.03 7.30 0.07
C PRO A 57 -26.92 8.69 -0.55
N GLU A 58 -26.95 9.75 0.26
CA GLU A 58 -26.79 11.14 -0.21
C GLU A 58 -25.45 11.36 -0.93
N ILE A 59 -24.37 10.77 -0.42
CA ILE A 59 -23.06 10.79 -1.10
C ILE A 59 -23.13 10.06 -2.43
N VAL A 60 -23.74 8.87 -2.50
CA VAL A 60 -23.85 8.11 -3.75
C VAL A 60 -24.69 8.87 -4.78
N GLU A 61 -25.77 9.52 -4.35
CA GLU A 61 -26.66 10.30 -5.23
C GLU A 61 -25.97 11.56 -5.75
N THR A 62 -25.26 12.30 -4.88
CA THR A 62 -24.64 13.58 -5.24
C THR A 62 -23.29 13.44 -5.92
N GLU A 63 -22.51 12.41 -5.56
CA GLU A 63 -21.11 12.25 -5.99
C GLU A 63 -20.90 11.04 -6.91
N GLY A 64 -21.91 10.19 -7.09
CA GLY A 64 -21.84 8.95 -7.85
C GLY A 64 -21.16 7.82 -7.06
N GLN A 65 -21.06 6.63 -7.67
CA GLN A 65 -20.43 5.46 -7.05
C GLN A 65 -18.95 5.69 -6.70
N ASP A 66 -18.24 6.50 -7.50
CA ASP A 66 -16.84 6.88 -7.25
C ASP A 66 -16.69 8.00 -6.20
N GLY A 67 -17.79 8.54 -5.66
CA GLY A 67 -17.77 9.63 -4.69
C GLY A 67 -16.93 9.34 -3.45
N PHE A 68 -16.94 8.08 -2.99
CA PHE A 68 -16.14 7.62 -1.86
C PHE A 68 -14.64 7.77 -2.12
N PHE A 69 -14.17 7.33 -3.28
CA PHE A 69 -12.77 7.47 -3.67
C PHE A 69 -12.38 8.93 -3.87
N ARG A 70 -13.26 9.75 -4.49
CA ARG A 70 -13.00 11.17 -4.73
C ARG A 70 -12.88 11.99 -3.44
N ILE A 71 -13.76 11.73 -2.46
CA ILE A 71 -13.72 12.44 -1.18
C ILE A 71 -12.41 12.14 -0.45
N ILE A 72 -11.96 10.89 -0.44
CA ILE A 72 -10.67 10.53 0.16
C ILE A 72 -9.50 11.09 -0.66
N SER A 73 -9.58 11.06 -2.00
CA SER A 73 -8.48 11.51 -2.87
C SER A 73 -8.24 13.03 -2.84
N THR A 74 -9.25 13.81 -2.47
CA THR A 74 -9.16 15.28 -2.34
C THR A 74 -8.78 15.75 -0.93
N MET A 75 -8.69 14.85 0.06
CA MET A 75 -8.19 15.16 1.39
C MET A 75 -6.74 15.70 1.35
N SER A 76 -6.38 16.54 2.33
CA SER A 76 -4.98 16.95 2.52
C SER A 76 -4.07 15.77 2.86
N SER A 77 -2.76 15.89 2.60
CA SER A 77 -1.79 14.82 2.89
C SER A 77 -1.86 14.34 4.35
N ASN A 78 -2.04 15.25 5.31
CA ASN A 78 -2.21 14.90 6.73
C ASN A 78 -3.48 14.09 6.96
N LYS A 79 -4.61 14.49 6.36
CA LYS A 79 -5.89 13.75 6.45
C LYS A 79 -5.78 12.37 5.83
N LYS A 80 -5.14 12.26 4.65
CA LYS A 80 -4.90 10.97 3.99
C LYS A 80 -4.05 10.04 4.85
N LYS A 81 -3.01 10.55 5.49
CA LYS A 81 -2.18 9.77 6.42
C LYS A 81 -3.00 9.21 7.58
N VAL A 82 -3.83 10.04 8.21
CA VAL A 82 -4.69 9.58 9.31
C VAL A 82 -5.74 8.58 8.80
N ALA A 83 -6.35 8.80 7.63
CA ALA A 83 -7.29 7.86 7.03
C ALA A 83 -6.64 6.50 6.72
N GLN A 84 -5.42 6.50 6.16
CA GLN A 84 -4.64 5.29 5.91
C GLN A 84 -4.38 4.51 7.21
N GLN A 85 -4.06 5.20 8.30
CA GLN A 85 -3.85 4.56 9.61
C GLN A 85 -5.12 3.89 10.13
N TYR A 86 -6.28 4.53 9.98
CA TYR A 86 -7.57 3.91 10.31
C TYR A 86 -7.80 2.63 9.50
N PHE A 87 -7.57 2.67 8.19
CA PHE A 87 -7.77 1.52 7.31
C PHE A 87 -6.79 0.38 7.59
N GLY A 88 -5.51 0.70 7.85
CA GLY A 88 -4.50 -0.29 8.22
C GLY A 88 -4.81 -0.96 9.55
N LYS A 89 -5.23 -0.18 10.56
CA LYS A 89 -5.68 -0.74 11.84
C LYS A 89 -6.92 -1.61 11.69
N ALA A 90 -7.88 -1.25 10.83
CA ALA A 90 -9.05 -2.10 10.59
C ALA A 90 -8.66 -3.48 10.06
N LEU A 91 -7.63 -3.57 9.20
CA LEU A 91 -7.11 -4.85 8.72
C LEU A 91 -6.43 -5.66 9.83
N ILE A 92 -5.63 -5.02 10.69
CA ILE A 92 -4.82 -5.73 11.70
C ILE A 92 -5.62 -6.02 12.96
N ASP A 93 -6.22 -4.98 13.54
CA ASP A 93 -6.92 -5.01 14.81
C ASP A 93 -8.37 -5.48 14.64
N GLY A 94 -8.99 -5.21 13.48
CA GLY A 94 -10.33 -5.69 13.14
C GLY A 94 -10.36 -7.06 12.45
N ASP A 95 -9.25 -7.80 12.45
CA ASP A 95 -9.07 -9.11 11.79
C ASP A 95 -9.36 -9.14 10.28
N GLY A 96 -9.36 -7.99 9.61
CA GLY A 96 -9.57 -7.89 8.17
C GLY A 96 -8.47 -8.54 7.31
N LYS A 97 -7.27 -8.74 7.87
CA LYS A 97 -6.11 -9.32 7.17
C LYS A 97 -6.35 -10.74 6.63
N ASP A 98 -7.30 -11.48 7.22
CA ASP A 98 -7.62 -12.84 6.81
C ASP A 98 -8.78 -12.87 5.79
N LYS A 99 -9.30 -11.70 5.40
CA LYS A 99 -10.38 -11.52 4.42
C LYS A 99 -9.82 -10.97 3.09
N PRO A 100 -9.76 -11.79 2.02
CA PRO A 100 -9.23 -11.36 0.72
C PRO A 100 -9.88 -10.09 0.17
N ASP A 101 -11.20 -9.94 0.35
CA ASP A 101 -11.94 -8.76 -0.12
C ASP A 101 -11.53 -7.49 0.65
N ALA A 102 -11.24 -7.59 1.95
CA ALA A 102 -10.78 -6.45 2.74
C ALA A 102 -9.38 -6.00 2.30
N ILE A 103 -8.49 -6.96 2.01
CA ILE A 103 -7.17 -6.66 1.45
C ILE A 103 -7.30 -5.94 0.10
N LEU A 104 -8.17 -6.43 -0.78
CA LEU A 104 -8.37 -5.82 -2.10
C LEU A 104 -8.96 -4.41 -2.00
N ILE A 105 -9.93 -4.19 -1.10
CA ILE A 105 -10.52 -2.87 -0.84
C ILE A 105 -9.45 -1.93 -0.29
N PHE A 106 -8.63 -2.38 0.66
CA PHE A 106 -7.54 -1.58 1.21
C PHE A 106 -6.53 -1.18 0.13
N GLN A 107 -6.08 -2.13 -0.70
CA GLN A 107 -5.17 -1.85 -1.82
C GLN A 107 -5.79 -0.84 -2.79
N THR A 108 -7.08 -1.00 -3.10
CA THR A 108 -7.82 -0.06 -3.95
C THR A 108 -7.85 1.35 -3.36
N LEU A 109 -8.11 1.48 -2.05
CA LEU A 109 -8.09 2.76 -1.35
C LEU A 109 -6.69 3.39 -1.36
N VAL A 110 -5.65 2.57 -1.16
CA VAL A 110 -4.26 3.00 -1.20
C VAL A 110 -3.87 3.57 -2.56
N GLU A 111 -4.25 2.87 -3.63
CA GLU A 111 -3.88 3.21 -5.00
C GLU A 111 -4.75 4.33 -5.58
N ARG A 112 -6.07 4.21 -5.52
CA ARG A 112 -7.00 5.19 -6.14
C ARG A 112 -7.07 6.50 -5.39
N CYS A 113 -6.94 6.48 -4.07
CA CYS A 113 -7.06 7.70 -3.27
C CYS A 113 -5.70 8.35 -2.96
N GLY A 114 -4.60 7.72 -3.37
CA GLY A 114 -3.25 8.17 -3.04
C GLY A 114 -3.01 8.20 -1.54
N LEU A 115 -3.42 7.13 -0.83
CA LEU A 115 -3.15 6.95 0.60
C LEU A 115 -1.80 6.27 0.85
N ARG A 116 -1.06 5.94 -0.21
CA ARG A 116 0.36 5.61 -0.08
C ARG A 116 1.01 6.77 0.68
N ASP A 117 1.56 6.45 1.83
CA ASP A 117 2.07 7.44 2.77
C ASP A 117 3.02 8.39 2.01
N ALA A 118 2.62 9.65 1.85
CA ALA A 118 3.53 10.70 1.39
C ALA A 118 4.61 11.02 2.45
N THR A 119 4.64 10.27 3.55
CA THR A 119 5.57 10.39 4.68
C THR A 119 5.84 9.08 5.44
N VAL A 120 5.77 7.91 4.80
CA VAL A 120 6.85 6.97 5.06
C VAL A 120 7.96 7.54 4.20
N GLU A 121 8.69 8.51 4.76
CA GLU A 121 10.11 8.57 4.45
C GLU A 121 10.60 7.18 4.84
N VAL A 122 10.56 6.23 3.89
CA VAL A 122 11.65 5.28 3.79
C VAL A 122 12.85 6.21 3.86
N PRO A 123 13.78 6.08 4.80
CA PRO A 123 14.98 6.86 4.75
C PRO A 123 15.63 6.55 3.41
N ILE A 124 15.32 7.33 2.36
CA ILE A 124 15.93 7.21 1.04
C ILE A 124 17.42 7.54 1.17
N ARG A 125 17.76 8.21 2.29
CA ARG A 125 19.09 8.20 2.89
C ARG A 125 19.49 6.75 3.20
N ASN A 126 20.13 6.14 2.22
CA ASN A 126 20.84 4.85 2.24
C ASN A 126 20.11 3.64 1.64
N ILE A 127 19.14 3.81 0.72
CA ILE A 127 18.66 2.69 -0.10
C ILE A 127 19.76 2.33 -1.12
N ASN A 128 20.28 1.11 -1.01
CA ASN A 128 21.31 0.58 -1.90
C ASN A 128 20.67 -0.33 -2.95
N VAL A 129 20.22 0.27 -4.05
CA VAL A 129 19.75 -0.49 -5.22
C VAL A 129 20.92 -0.78 -6.14
N ARG A 130 21.06 -2.05 -6.52
CA ARG A 130 22.01 -2.52 -7.54
C ARG A 130 21.38 -3.54 -8.48
N LEU A 131 21.93 -3.62 -9.69
CA LEU A 131 21.62 -4.66 -10.66
C LEU A 131 22.54 -5.87 -10.45
N ASP A 132 21.97 -7.06 -10.51
CA ASP A 132 22.76 -8.28 -10.70
C ASP A 132 23.33 -8.33 -12.12
N SER A 133 24.41 -9.09 -12.32
CA SER A 133 25.06 -9.32 -13.62
C SER A 133 24.14 -9.86 -14.75
N SER A 134 22.99 -10.43 -14.37
CA SER A 134 21.93 -10.85 -15.29
C SER A 134 21.11 -9.71 -15.89
N VAL A 135 21.27 -8.47 -15.39
CA VAL A 135 20.55 -7.28 -15.83
C VAL A 135 21.55 -6.18 -16.19
N LYS A 136 21.35 -5.57 -17.36
CA LYS A 136 22.17 -4.46 -17.86
C LYS A 136 21.46 -3.12 -17.67
N SER A 137 20.16 -3.07 -17.94
CA SER A 137 19.37 -1.84 -17.83
C SER A 137 17.89 -2.11 -17.56
N ILE A 138 17.12 -1.04 -17.29
CA ILE A 138 15.70 -1.04 -16.96
C ILE A 138 15.01 0.05 -17.80
N SER A 139 13.99 -0.31 -18.56
CA SER A 139 13.22 0.66 -19.34
C SER A 139 12.47 1.64 -18.44
N ARG A 140 12.06 2.79 -18.99
CA ARG A 140 11.28 3.78 -18.22
C ARG A 140 9.98 3.20 -17.67
N ALA A 141 9.24 2.45 -18.48
CA ALA A 141 7.96 1.86 -18.08
C ALA A 141 8.17 0.81 -16.98
N ALA A 142 9.21 -0.01 -17.08
CA ALA A 142 9.59 -0.92 -16.02
C ALA A 142 9.98 -0.16 -14.75
N ALA A 143 10.78 0.90 -14.84
CA ALA A 143 11.17 1.71 -13.68
C ALA A 143 9.96 2.37 -12.99
N CYS A 144 8.95 2.82 -13.74
CA CYS A 144 7.70 3.36 -13.18
C CYS A 144 7.01 2.30 -12.29
N HIS A 145 6.83 1.08 -12.80
CA HIS A 145 6.21 -0.01 -12.03
C HIS A 145 7.09 -0.48 -10.87
N LEU A 146 8.39 -0.70 -11.13
CA LEU A 146 9.33 -1.19 -10.12
C LEU A 146 9.51 -0.21 -8.96
N SER A 147 9.23 1.07 -9.15
CA SER A 147 9.30 2.06 -8.07
C SER A 147 8.37 1.74 -6.89
N SER A 148 7.16 1.23 -7.13
CA SER A 148 6.26 0.80 -6.05
C SER A 148 6.65 -0.55 -5.47
N VAL A 149 7.08 -1.48 -6.32
CA VAL A 149 7.58 -2.79 -5.89
C VAL A 149 8.74 -2.63 -4.92
N ILE A 150 9.70 -1.75 -5.23
CA ILE A 150 10.85 -1.51 -4.38
C ILE A 150 10.45 -0.83 -3.07
N ALA A 151 9.56 0.17 -3.11
CA ALA A 151 9.03 0.80 -1.90
C ALA A 151 8.40 -0.22 -0.95
N ASN A 152 7.52 -1.06 -1.50
CA ASN A 152 6.81 -2.07 -0.74
C ASN A 152 7.75 -3.16 -0.20
N GLY A 153 8.72 -3.61 -1.00
CA GLY A 153 9.67 -4.63 -0.56
C GLY A 153 10.60 -4.15 0.54
N ILE A 154 11.08 -2.90 0.49
CA ILE A 154 11.87 -2.30 1.57
C ILE A 154 11.04 -2.20 2.85
N MET A 155 9.79 -1.75 2.73
CA MET A 155 8.88 -1.65 3.87
C MET A 155 8.60 -3.02 4.49
N LEU A 156 8.35 -4.05 3.66
CA LEU A 156 8.12 -5.43 4.11
C LEU A 156 9.36 -6.03 4.77
N ALA A 157 10.52 -5.89 4.13
CA ALA A 157 11.77 -6.45 4.62
C ALA A 157 12.34 -5.69 5.83
N GLN A 158 11.99 -4.40 5.97
CA GLN A 158 12.70 -3.43 6.81
C GLN A 158 14.22 -3.47 6.53
N ASN A 159 14.59 -3.55 5.25
CA ASN A 159 15.96 -3.66 4.78
C ASN A 159 16.14 -2.81 3.51
N ASN A 160 17.29 -2.15 3.42
CA ASN A 160 17.60 -1.15 2.39
C ASN A 160 18.53 -1.68 1.28
N ASP A 161 19.01 -2.92 1.38
CA ASP A 161 19.80 -3.57 0.32
C ASP A 161 18.88 -4.25 -0.69
N VAL A 162 18.87 -3.72 -1.92
CA VAL A 162 17.97 -4.18 -2.99
C VAL A 162 18.79 -4.65 -4.19
N VAL A 163 18.60 -5.90 -4.58
CA VAL A 163 19.26 -6.50 -5.76
C VAL A 163 18.24 -6.90 -6.79
N ILE A 164 18.33 -6.31 -7.98
CA ILE A 164 17.42 -6.59 -9.10
C ILE A 164 18.04 -7.64 -10.01
N TYR A 165 17.40 -8.81 -10.11
CA TYR A 165 17.74 -9.90 -11.00
C TYR A 165 16.82 -9.90 -12.23
N LYS A 166 17.16 -10.71 -13.23
CA LYS A 166 16.35 -10.85 -14.46
C LYS A 166 14.89 -11.28 -14.25
N ASP A 167 14.57 -11.91 -13.11
CA ASP A 167 13.29 -12.56 -12.83
C ASP A 167 12.72 -12.24 -11.43
N ARG A 168 13.45 -11.49 -10.61
CA ARG A 168 13.08 -11.19 -9.22
C ARG A 168 13.83 -9.98 -8.68
N ILE A 169 13.38 -9.50 -7.52
CA ILE A 169 14.12 -8.54 -6.68
C ILE A 169 14.32 -9.17 -5.31
N ASP A 170 15.54 -9.11 -4.81
CA ASP A 170 15.91 -9.54 -3.46
C ASP A 170 16.06 -8.29 -2.58
N PHE A 171 15.31 -8.25 -1.48
CA PHE A 171 15.35 -7.17 -0.48
C PHE A 171 16.22 -7.53 0.72
N GLY A 172 17.03 -8.59 0.61
CA GLY A 172 17.90 -9.06 1.67
C GLY A 172 17.14 -9.70 2.83
N ARG A 173 17.86 -9.93 3.92
CA ARG A 173 17.33 -10.60 5.10
C ARG A 173 16.25 -9.74 5.76
N CYS A 174 15.12 -10.37 6.05
CA CYS A 174 14.00 -9.73 6.71
C CYS A 174 14.34 -9.34 8.15
N SER A 175 14.24 -8.05 8.44
CA SER A 175 14.38 -7.46 9.77
C SER A 175 13.02 -7.07 10.38
N ASN A 176 11.93 -7.26 9.64
CA ASN A 176 10.59 -6.98 10.12
C ASN A 176 10.12 -8.06 11.11
N PRO A 177 9.97 -7.74 12.40
CA PRO A 177 9.63 -8.73 13.43
C PRO A 177 8.25 -9.36 13.24
N GLU A 178 7.33 -8.73 12.50
CA GLU A 178 5.97 -9.23 12.29
C GLU A 178 5.91 -10.41 11.32
N ILE A 179 6.85 -10.47 10.38
CA ILE A 179 6.90 -11.50 9.33
C ILE A 179 8.19 -12.33 9.37
N GLN A 180 9.08 -12.03 10.31
CA GLN A 180 10.31 -12.78 10.51
C GLN A 180 9.97 -14.22 10.94
N GLY A 181 10.55 -15.20 10.23
CA GLY A 181 10.29 -16.63 10.47
C GLY A 181 9.09 -17.21 9.71
N MET A 182 8.35 -16.39 8.96
CA MET A 182 7.37 -16.89 7.98
C MET A 182 8.07 -17.60 6.81
N SER A 183 7.30 -18.34 6.02
CA SER A 183 7.78 -18.99 4.80
C SER A 183 6.71 -18.94 3.71
N GLY A 184 7.11 -18.77 2.46
CA GLY A 184 6.20 -18.78 1.33
C GLY A 184 5.65 -17.39 0.99
N ASN A 185 4.47 -17.32 0.38
CA ASN A 185 3.89 -16.06 -0.08
C ASN A 185 3.46 -15.20 1.12
N ILE A 186 3.94 -13.96 1.18
CA ILE A 186 3.66 -13.00 2.26
C ILE A 186 2.87 -11.78 1.77
N ALA A 187 2.86 -11.53 0.46
CA ALA A 187 2.07 -10.50 -0.22
C ALA A 187 2.07 -10.80 -1.73
N PRO A 188 1.22 -10.16 -2.56
CA PRO A 188 1.17 -10.43 -4.00
C PRO A 188 2.56 -10.36 -4.65
N ASN A 189 3.00 -11.50 -5.20
CA ASN A 189 4.34 -11.72 -5.77
C ASN A 189 5.54 -11.56 -4.81
N PHE A 190 5.32 -11.30 -3.51
CA PHE A 190 6.35 -11.28 -2.48
C PHE A 190 6.37 -12.60 -1.71
N TYR A 191 7.57 -13.14 -1.53
CA TYR A 191 7.82 -14.42 -0.90
C TYR A 191 8.90 -14.28 0.16
N MET A 192 8.73 -14.99 1.26
CA MET A 192 9.78 -15.23 2.24
C MET A 192 10.54 -16.50 1.82
N GLU A 193 11.78 -16.33 1.36
CA GLU A 193 12.66 -17.41 0.90
C GLU A 193 13.97 -17.37 1.69
N TYR A 194 14.25 -18.42 2.47
CA TYR A 194 15.47 -18.53 3.29
C TYR A 194 15.72 -17.32 4.22
N GLY A 195 14.64 -16.69 4.69
CA GLY A 195 14.70 -15.50 5.54
C GLY A 195 14.88 -14.17 4.80
N ASN A 196 14.91 -14.19 3.46
CA ASN A 196 14.90 -13.00 2.62
C ASN A 196 13.51 -12.71 2.06
N VAL A 197 13.20 -11.43 1.87
CA VAL A 197 12.01 -11.01 1.14
C VAL A 197 12.36 -10.93 -0.34
N ILE A 198 11.67 -11.72 -1.16
CA ILE A 198 11.86 -11.83 -2.60
C ILE A 198 10.59 -11.41 -3.32
N TYR A 199 10.68 -10.44 -4.24
CA TYR A 199 9.62 -10.18 -5.21
C TYR A 199 9.89 -10.94 -6.50
N ARG A 200 8.97 -11.80 -6.93
CA ARG A 200 9.09 -12.51 -8.22
C ARG A 200 8.32 -11.78 -9.31
N PHE A 201 8.92 -11.63 -10.49
CA PHE A 201 8.26 -10.93 -11.58
C PHE A 201 7.00 -11.66 -12.03
N GLY A 202 5.92 -10.89 -12.18
CA GLY A 202 4.72 -11.34 -12.87
C GLY A 202 4.93 -11.37 -14.39
N SER A 203 3.89 -11.78 -15.12
CA SER A 203 3.89 -11.81 -16.59
C SER A 203 4.02 -10.43 -17.25
N ASN A 204 3.89 -9.36 -16.46
CA ASN A 204 3.99 -7.96 -16.90
C ASN A 204 5.43 -7.44 -16.98
N LEU A 205 6.42 -8.18 -16.48
CA LEU A 205 7.84 -7.81 -16.53
C LEU A 205 8.65 -8.89 -17.24
N LYS A 206 9.58 -8.47 -18.08
CA LYS A 206 10.47 -9.40 -18.78
C LYS A 206 11.85 -8.81 -18.97
N CYS A 207 12.88 -9.62 -18.68
CA CYS A 207 14.26 -9.28 -19.04
C CYS A 207 14.60 -9.88 -20.41
N GLY A 208 15.05 -9.04 -21.34
CA GLY A 208 15.50 -9.47 -22.65
C GLY A 208 16.76 -10.32 -22.54
N TRP A 209 16.79 -11.48 -23.20
CA TRP A 209 17.92 -12.41 -23.10
C TRP A 209 19.24 -11.83 -23.63
N LEU A 210 19.18 -11.09 -24.74
CA LEU A 210 20.34 -10.45 -25.38
C LEU A 210 20.62 -9.04 -24.84
N SER A 211 19.58 -8.20 -24.74
CA SER A 211 19.73 -6.84 -24.24
C SER A 211 20.04 -6.79 -22.74
N LYS A 212 19.67 -7.84 -22.00
CA LYS A 212 19.62 -7.86 -20.52
C LYS A 212 18.84 -6.67 -19.94
N GLN A 213 17.92 -6.10 -20.72
CA GLN A 213 17.09 -5.00 -20.30
C GLN A 213 15.80 -5.54 -19.70
N ILE A 214 15.45 -5.10 -18.50
CA ILE A 214 14.11 -5.33 -17.94
C ILE A 214 13.15 -4.33 -18.56
N ASP A 215 12.06 -4.84 -19.12
CA ASP A 215 11.00 -4.04 -19.71
C ASP A 215 9.62 -4.44 -19.17
N TYR A 216 8.67 -3.51 -19.26
CA TYR A 216 7.28 -3.75 -18.95
C TYR A 216 6.55 -4.24 -20.20
N VAL A 217 6.05 -5.47 -20.15
CA VAL A 217 5.38 -6.15 -21.28
C VAL A 217 3.89 -6.41 -21.00
N GLY A 218 3.35 -5.81 -19.94
CA GLY A 218 1.92 -5.85 -19.64
C GLY A 218 1.09 -5.01 -20.64
N THR A 219 -0.21 -5.27 -20.69
CA THR A 219 -1.16 -4.64 -21.63
C THR A 219 -1.31 -3.13 -21.45
N MET A 220 -1.12 -2.61 -20.24
CA MET A 220 -1.18 -1.18 -19.93
C MET A 220 0.15 -0.74 -19.33
N ALA A 221 1.02 -0.16 -20.16
CA ALA A 221 2.33 0.31 -19.74
C ALA A 221 2.20 1.54 -18.81
N PRO A 222 2.84 1.54 -17.64
CA PRO A 222 2.82 2.69 -16.74
C PRO A 222 3.51 3.90 -17.37
N THR A 223 2.82 5.04 -17.41
CA THR A 223 3.36 6.29 -17.96
C THR A 223 3.89 7.22 -16.88
N SER A 224 3.44 7.05 -15.64
CA SER A 224 3.85 7.83 -14.47
C SER A 224 4.43 6.90 -13.40
N PRO A 225 5.44 7.34 -12.63
CA PRO A 225 6.02 6.53 -11.58
C PRO A 225 5.06 6.38 -10.40
N ASP A 226 4.90 5.15 -9.93
CA ASP A 226 4.09 4.86 -8.76
C ASP A 226 4.70 5.40 -7.45
N ASN A 227 6.03 5.51 -7.41
CA ASN A 227 6.80 6.19 -6.37
C ASN A 227 7.88 7.09 -7.03
N PRO A 228 7.65 8.42 -7.13
CA PRO A 228 8.56 9.33 -7.83
C PRO A 228 9.98 9.35 -7.25
N GLU A 229 10.13 9.19 -5.94
CA GLU A 229 11.43 9.28 -5.26
C GLU A 229 12.32 8.07 -5.60
N ILE A 230 11.77 6.86 -5.52
CA ILE A 230 12.48 5.64 -5.91
C ILE A 230 12.71 5.61 -7.42
N PHE A 231 11.75 6.07 -8.22
CA PHE A 231 11.95 6.21 -9.66
C PHE A 231 13.16 7.09 -9.98
N ASN A 232 13.27 8.25 -9.34
CA ASN A 232 14.40 9.16 -9.50
C ASN A 232 15.73 8.57 -8.99
N LEU A 233 15.67 7.60 -8.08
CA LEU A 233 16.84 6.85 -7.61
C LEU A 233 17.29 5.79 -8.61
N ILE A 234 16.37 5.06 -9.26
CA ILE A 234 16.73 3.91 -10.12
C ILE A 234 16.88 4.27 -11.59
N TYR A 235 15.97 5.07 -12.16
CA TYR A 235 15.89 5.24 -13.62
C TYR A 235 17.12 5.96 -14.19
N PRO A 236 17.59 7.09 -13.63
CA PRO A 236 18.78 7.75 -14.15
C PRO A 236 20.06 6.90 -14.07
N ARG A 237 20.11 5.92 -13.17
CA ARG A 237 21.28 5.04 -12.95
C ARG A 237 21.26 3.79 -13.82
N PHE A 238 20.07 3.32 -14.20
CA PHE A 238 19.89 1.99 -14.79
C PHE A 238 19.16 2.00 -16.14
N ALA A 239 18.85 3.16 -16.72
CA ALA A 239 18.23 3.25 -18.05
C ALA A 239 19.11 2.69 -19.19
#